data_AF-A0A2M8CYS8-F1
#
_entry.id   AF-A0A2M8CYS8-F1
#
_cell.length_a   1.000
_cell.length_b   1.000
_cell.length_c   1.000
_cell.angle_alpha   90.00
_cell.angle_beta   90.00
_cell.angle_gamma   90.00
#
_symmetry.space_group_name_H-M   'P 1'
#
loop_
_entity.id
_entity.type
_entity.pdbx_description
1 polymer ?
#
loop_
_entity_poly.entity_id
_entity_poly.type
_entity_poly.pdbx_seq_one_letter_code
_entity_poly.pdbx_strand_id
1 'polypeptide(L)'
;MTRTAYLTIDDSPTLHMTALTEFLVENQIQAMFFCRGDLIEKNPEPVLDAIKKGMVIANHSYSHRAAGTLSYEEMVADIEQAEHLIEVAYKTAGIERPGKYFRFPYLDKGDGDKLEQRFGEVIENIETADLSGNETSRRLQDYLKKEGFTQPFENITHPLYRHKDVSGAADCLFTYSSCDWMLTARHQGKWAYRTLDDLKQKMEDDPFFLTEKGAQIVLFHDQPEIAHVVIALISYMRDKGFEFLSLT
;
A
#
# COMPACT_ATOMS: atom_id res chain seq x y z
N MET A 1 12.99 16.61 -15.43
CA MET A 1 13.27 15.45 -14.54
C MET A 1 12.06 14.55 -14.64
N THR A 2 12.26 13.27 -14.89
CA THR A 2 11.16 12.29 -14.92
C THR A 2 10.63 12.11 -13.50
N ARG A 3 9.31 12.08 -13.33
CA ARG A 3 8.68 11.76 -12.04
C ARG A 3 8.61 10.25 -11.93
N THR A 4 8.92 9.69 -10.77
CA THR A 4 8.93 8.23 -10.60
C THR A 4 8.03 7.81 -9.45
N ALA A 5 7.39 6.64 -9.59
CA ALA A 5 6.52 6.09 -8.55
C ALA A 5 6.57 4.56 -8.49
N TYR A 6 6.53 4.00 -7.29
CA TYR A 6 6.15 2.62 -7.06
C TYR A 6 4.64 2.54 -6.86
N LEU A 7 3.96 1.75 -7.69
CA LEU A 7 2.52 1.55 -7.58
C LEU A 7 2.21 0.49 -6.51
N THR A 8 1.46 0.87 -5.48
CA THR A 8 0.99 -0.05 -4.45
C THR A 8 -0.53 -0.07 -4.38
N ILE A 9 -1.10 -1.28 -4.27
CA ILE A 9 -2.54 -1.51 -4.26
C ILE A 9 -2.90 -2.29 -2.98
N ASP A 10 -3.68 -1.70 -2.09
CA ASP A 10 -4.15 -2.32 -0.85
C ASP A 10 -5.49 -3.05 -1.07
N ASP A 11 -5.94 -3.76 -0.03
CA ASP A 11 -7.22 -4.49 0.01
C ASP A 11 -7.41 -5.62 -1.03
N SER A 12 -6.33 -6.10 -1.63
CA SER A 12 -6.37 -7.18 -2.64
C SER A 12 -6.40 -8.58 -2.01
N PRO A 13 -6.63 -9.68 -2.75
CA PRO A 13 -7.29 -9.76 -4.04
C PRO A 13 -8.80 -9.54 -3.92
N THR A 14 -9.39 -8.65 -4.71
CA THR A 14 -10.83 -8.72 -5.00
C THR A 14 -11.08 -9.44 -6.32
N LEU A 15 -12.35 -9.56 -6.70
CA LEU A 15 -12.73 -10.07 -8.03
C LEU A 15 -12.22 -9.18 -9.18
N HIS A 16 -11.79 -7.93 -8.90
CA HIS A 16 -11.28 -7.02 -9.91
C HIS A 16 -9.78 -7.17 -10.18
N MET A 17 -9.01 -7.73 -9.24
CA MET A 17 -7.54 -7.82 -9.31
C MET A 17 -7.03 -8.37 -10.65
N THR A 18 -7.68 -9.38 -11.24
CA THR A 18 -7.27 -9.96 -12.54
C THR A 18 -7.34 -8.93 -13.66
N ALA A 19 -8.44 -8.17 -13.76
CA ALA A 19 -8.60 -7.14 -14.79
C ALA A 19 -7.64 -5.96 -14.56
N LEU A 20 -7.42 -5.57 -13.30
CA LEU A 20 -6.41 -4.57 -12.97
C LEU A 20 -5.00 -5.05 -13.35
N THR A 21 -4.67 -6.30 -13.07
CA THR A 21 -3.38 -6.92 -13.45
C THR A 21 -3.18 -6.91 -14.96
N GLU A 22 -4.21 -7.24 -15.75
CA GLU A 22 -4.15 -7.19 -17.22
C GLU A 22 -3.87 -5.76 -17.72
N PHE A 23 -4.60 -4.77 -17.21
CA PHE A 23 -4.34 -3.36 -17.53
C PHE A 23 -2.90 -2.95 -17.20
N LEU A 24 -2.38 -3.35 -16.04
CA LEU A 24 -1.03 -3.01 -15.62
C LEU A 24 0.04 -3.66 -16.51
N VAL A 25 -0.13 -4.94 -16.88
CA VAL A 25 0.76 -5.64 -17.82
C VAL A 25 0.77 -5.00 -19.20
N GLU A 26 -0.41 -4.67 -19.74
CA GLU A 26 -0.54 -4.00 -21.04
C GLU A 26 0.18 -2.65 -21.08
N ASN A 27 0.27 -1.99 -19.92
CA ASN A 27 0.93 -0.71 -19.76
C ASN A 27 2.36 -0.80 -19.23
N GLN A 28 2.91 -2.01 -19.10
CA GLN A 28 4.27 -2.27 -18.61
C GLN A 28 4.53 -1.72 -17.20
N ILE A 29 3.53 -1.79 -16.33
CA ILE A 29 3.59 -1.33 -14.94
C ILE A 29 3.66 -2.53 -14.03
N GLN A 30 4.72 -2.63 -13.21
CA GLN A 30 4.72 -3.54 -12.08
C GLN A 30 4.05 -2.85 -10.88
N ALA A 31 3.10 -3.54 -10.25
CA ALA A 31 2.53 -3.13 -8.98
C ALA A 31 2.90 -4.09 -7.85
N MET A 32 2.93 -3.56 -6.64
CA MET A 32 2.91 -4.33 -5.41
C MET A 32 1.49 -4.35 -4.84
N PHE A 33 0.89 -5.53 -4.75
CA PHE A 33 -0.42 -5.74 -4.14
C PHE A 33 -0.25 -6.15 -2.68
N PHE A 34 -0.75 -5.33 -1.76
CA PHE A 34 -0.90 -5.68 -0.35
C PHE A 34 -2.18 -6.50 -0.20
N CYS A 35 -2.01 -7.81 -0.12
CA CYS A 35 -3.10 -8.77 -0.12
C CYS A 35 -3.52 -9.17 1.29
N ARG A 36 -4.84 -9.23 1.50
CA ARG A 36 -5.50 -9.77 2.68
C ARG A 36 -5.55 -11.29 2.62
N GLY A 37 -5.14 -11.93 3.70
CA GLY A 37 -5.17 -13.39 3.81
C GLY A 37 -6.58 -13.98 3.67
N ASP A 38 -7.61 -13.36 4.25
CA ASP A 38 -8.99 -13.85 4.16
C ASP A 38 -9.55 -13.84 2.74
N LEU A 39 -9.03 -12.96 1.87
CA LEU A 39 -9.40 -12.90 0.46
C LEU A 39 -8.60 -13.89 -0.39
N ILE A 40 -7.30 -14.05 -0.12
CA ILE A 40 -6.48 -15.09 -0.75
C ILE A 40 -7.06 -16.49 -0.48
N GLU A 41 -7.44 -16.76 0.77
CA GLU A 41 -8.01 -18.06 1.16
C GLU A 41 -9.32 -18.37 0.42
N LYS A 42 -10.16 -17.35 0.20
CA LYS A 42 -11.42 -17.49 -0.54
C LYS A 42 -11.19 -17.69 -2.04
N ASN A 43 -10.25 -16.95 -2.62
CA ASN A 43 -9.94 -17.05 -4.05
C ASN A 43 -8.46 -16.71 -4.33
N PRO A 44 -7.59 -17.74 -4.40
CA PRO A 44 -6.16 -17.53 -4.64
C PRO A 44 -5.82 -17.30 -6.13
N GLU A 45 -6.74 -17.53 -7.07
CA GLU A 45 -6.45 -17.48 -8.51
C GLU A 45 -5.93 -16.11 -8.99
N PRO A 46 -6.51 -14.96 -8.61
CA PRO A 46 -6.00 -13.66 -9.05
C PRO A 46 -4.58 -13.39 -8.56
N VAL A 47 -4.24 -13.83 -7.34
CA VAL A 47 -2.87 -13.71 -6.80
C VAL A 47 -1.91 -14.56 -7.61
N LEU A 48 -2.27 -15.81 -7.92
CA LEU A 48 -1.43 -16.71 -8.70
C LEU A 48 -1.16 -16.17 -10.11
N ASP A 49 -2.19 -15.63 -10.76
CA ASP A 49 -2.08 -14.98 -12.07
C ASP A 49 -1.19 -13.74 -12.02
N ALA A 50 -1.37 -12.88 -11.02
CA ALA A 50 -0.56 -11.67 -10.83
C ALA A 50 0.92 -11.99 -10.61
N ILE A 51 1.25 -13.01 -9.81
CA ILE A 51 2.64 -13.46 -9.61
C ILE A 51 3.25 -13.91 -10.96
N LYS A 52 2.53 -14.72 -11.74
CA LYS A 52 3.00 -15.19 -13.06
C LYS A 52 3.17 -14.06 -14.07
N LYS A 53 2.45 -12.96 -13.90
CA LYS A 53 2.53 -11.74 -14.70
C LYS A 53 3.57 -10.73 -14.18
N GLY A 54 4.33 -11.08 -13.15
CA GLY A 54 5.44 -10.28 -12.64
C GLY A 54 5.04 -9.23 -11.61
N MET A 55 3.82 -9.28 -11.07
CA MET A 55 3.40 -8.44 -9.94
C MET A 55 4.00 -8.95 -8.63
N VAL A 56 4.14 -8.05 -7.66
CA VAL A 56 4.66 -8.38 -6.34
C VAL A 56 3.51 -8.51 -5.35
N ILE A 57 3.49 -9.58 -4.56
CA ILE A 57 2.46 -9.84 -3.56
C ILE A 57 3.06 -9.63 -2.17
N ALA A 58 2.50 -8.66 -1.46
CA ALA A 58 2.84 -8.24 -0.12
C ALA A 58 1.71 -8.57 0.86
N ASN A 59 2.01 -8.56 2.14
CA ASN A 59 1.11 -8.96 3.21
C ASN A 59 0.33 -7.75 3.76
N HIS A 60 -0.99 -7.86 3.84
CA HIS A 60 -1.88 -6.83 4.39
C HIS A 60 -2.71 -7.35 5.57
N SER A 61 -2.14 -8.23 6.38
CA SER A 61 -2.80 -9.01 7.43
C SER A 61 -3.83 -10.00 6.88
N TYR A 62 -4.31 -10.92 7.69
CA TYR A 62 -5.33 -11.88 7.30
C TYR A 62 -6.73 -11.26 7.35
N SER A 63 -7.11 -10.62 8.46
CA SER A 63 -8.47 -10.16 8.72
C SER A 63 -8.74 -8.69 8.39
N HIS A 64 -7.70 -7.90 8.10
CA HIS A 64 -7.79 -6.46 7.85
C HIS A 64 -8.37 -5.68 9.05
N ARG A 65 -8.11 -6.16 10.26
CA ARG A 65 -8.40 -5.43 11.51
C ARG A 65 -7.27 -4.45 11.81
N ALA A 66 -7.62 -3.29 12.36
CA ALA A 66 -6.63 -2.32 12.81
C ALA A 66 -5.82 -2.91 13.98
N ALA A 67 -4.49 -2.84 13.92
CA ALA A 67 -3.64 -3.54 14.88
C ALA A 67 -3.83 -3.06 16.33
N GLY A 68 -4.17 -1.78 16.54
CA GLY A 68 -4.49 -1.25 17.87
C GLY A 68 -5.76 -1.81 18.50
N THR A 69 -6.56 -2.59 17.74
CA THR A 69 -7.75 -3.30 18.23
C THR A 69 -7.49 -4.77 18.56
N LEU A 70 -6.25 -5.22 18.41
CA LEU A 70 -5.79 -6.59 18.61
C LEU A 70 -4.75 -6.63 19.73
N SER A 71 -4.63 -7.78 20.39
CA SER A 71 -3.41 -8.05 21.14
C SER A 71 -2.22 -8.22 20.19
N TYR A 72 -1.00 -8.10 20.74
CA TYR A 72 0.21 -8.39 19.97
C TYR A 72 0.16 -9.79 19.36
N GLU A 73 -0.24 -10.79 20.14
CA GLU A 73 -0.29 -12.19 19.72
C GLU A 73 -1.35 -12.43 18.63
N GLU A 74 -2.49 -11.75 18.72
CA GLU A 74 -3.53 -11.80 17.67
C GLU A 74 -3.01 -11.18 16.36
N MET A 75 -2.36 -10.01 16.41
CA MET A 75 -1.83 -9.36 15.21
C MET A 75 -0.70 -10.19 14.57
N VAL A 76 0.19 -10.79 15.36
CA VAL A 76 1.23 -11.69 14.85
C VAL A 76 0.60 -12.90 14.15
N ALA A 77 -0.40 -13.54 14.74
CA ALA A 77 -1.10 -14.66 14.11
C ALA A 77 -1.78 -14.23 12.79
N ASP A 78 -2.36 -13.03 12.75
CA ASP A 78 -2.99 -12.46 11.55
C ASP A 78 -1.97 -12.22 10.42
N ILE A 79 -0.75 -11.74 10.76
CA ILE A 79 0.36 -11.60 9.81
C ILE A 79 0.83 -12.98 9.31
N GLU A 80 1.06 -13.93 10.21
CA GLU A 80 1.56 -15.27 9.88
C GLU A 80 0.63 -16.05 8.99
N GLN A 81 -0.69 -15.95 9.23
CA GLN A 81 -1.68 -16.65 8.42
C GLN A 81 -1.72 -16.10 6.99
N ALA A 82 -1.70 -14.77 6.82
CA ALA A 82 -1.62 -14.17 5.49
C ALA A 82 -0.28 -14.49 4.80
N GLU A 83 0.82 -14.48 5.56
CA GLU A 83 2.16 -14.77 5.05
C GLU A 83 2.26 -16.21 4.53
N HIS A 84 1.69 -17.18 5.26
CA HIS A 84 1.63 -18.57 4.83
C HIS A 84 0.91 -18.73 3.48
N LEU A 85 -0.22 -18.04 3.29
CA LEU A 85 -0.99 -18.09 2.04
C LEU A 85 -0.20 -17.49 0.87
N ILE A 86 0.53 -16.39 1.11
CA ILE A 86 1.38 -15.76 0.08
C ILE A 86 2.54 -16.68 -0.31
N GLU A 87 3.21 -17.32 0.67
CA GLU A 87 4.27 -18.31 0.41
C GLU A 87 3.76 -19.50 -0.42
N VAL A 88 2.56 -20.00 -0.09
CA VAL A 88 1.90 -21.05 -0.88
C VAL A 88 1.64 -20.58 -2.32
N ALA A 89 1.19 -19.33 -2.52
CA ALA A 89 0.94 -18.78 -3.85
C ALA A 89 2.22 -18.69 -4.70
N TYR A 90 3.33 -18.16 -4.15
CA TYR A 90 4.61 -18.10 -4.85
C TYR A 90 5.17 -19.50 -5.17
N LYS A 91 5.11 -20.43 -4.21
CA LYS A 91 5.50 -21.82 -4.43
C LYS A 91 4.66 -22.48 -5.53
N THR A 92 3.36 -22.21 -5.57
CA THR A 92 2.44 -22.73 -6.60
C THR A 92 2.72 -22.12 -7.97
N ALA A 93 3.13 -20.85 -8.02
CA ALA A 93 3.57 -20.20 -9.25
C ALA A 93 4.90 -20.75 -9.77
N GLY A 94 5.72 -21.36 -8.90
CA GLY A 94 7.09 -21.75 -9.24
C GLY A 94 8.02 -20.54 -9.42
N ILE A 95 7.70 -19.43 -8.76
CA ILE A 95 8.42 -18.15 -8.86
C ILE A 95 9.02 -17.83 -7.49
N GLU A 96 10.29 -17.45 -7.47
CA GLU A 96 10.97 -16.98 -6.27
C GLU A 96 10.36 -15.64 -5.81
N ARG A 97 10.05 -15.55 -4.52
CA ARG A 97 9.47 -14.34 -3.94
C ARG A 97 10.58 -13.29 -3.76
N PRO A 98 10.41 -12.04 -4.25
CA PRO A 98 11.47 -11.01 -4.18
C PRO A 98 11.77 -10.54 -2.74
N GLY A 99 10.81 -10.69 -1.83
CA GLY A 99 10.99 -10.38 -0.42
C GLY A 99 9.69 -10.43 0.37
N LYS A 100 9.82 -10.24 1.69
CA LYS A 100 8.69 -10.10 2.60
C LYS A 100 8.41 -8.62 2.84
N TYR A 101 7.24 -8.18 2.41
CA TYR A 101 6.80 -6.80 2.56
C TYR A 101 5.44 -6.80 3.23
N PHE A 102 5.20 -5.85 4.12
CA PHE A 102 4.00 -5.78 4.92
C PHE A 102 3.52 -4.34 5.09
N ARG A 103 2.21 -4.12 5.06
CA ARG A 103 1.60 -2.82 5.39
C ARG A 103 0.46 -3.06 6.37
N PHE A 104 0.45 -2.32 7.47
CA PHE A 104 -0.64 -2.39 8.43
C PHE A 104 -1.95 -1.89 7.82
N PRO A 105 -3.09 -2.58 8.05
CA PRO A 105 -4.41 -2.00 7.81
C PRO A 105 -4.56 -0.64 8.49
N TYR A 106 -5.08 0.35 7.78
CA TYR A 106 -5.24 1.73 8.24
C TYR A 106 -3.93 2.46 8.62
N LEU A 107 -2.78 1.86 8.32
CA LEU A 107 -1.47 2.22 8.88
C LEU A 107 -1.42 2.27 10.42
N ASP A 108 -2.36 1.58 11.09
CA ASP A 108 -2.35 1.44 12.54
C ASP A 108 -1.33 0.36 12.91
N LYS A 109 -0.20 0.80 13.47
CA LYS A 109 0.93 -0.05 13.83
C LYS A 109 0.82 -0.67 15.22
N GLY A 110 -0.36 -0.67 15.85
CA GLY A 110 -0.61 -1.29 17.15
C GLY A 110 -0.85 -0.31 18.29
N ASP A 111 -0.89 0.99 17.99
CA ASP A 111 -1.15 2.07 18.94
C ASP A 111 -2.53 2.71 18.77
N GLY A 112 -3.31 2.29 17.78
CA GLY A 112 -4.62 2.85 17.48
C GLY A 112 -4.55 4.15 16.68
N ASP A 113 -3.35 4.65 16.35
CA ASP A 113 -3.18 5.80 15.48
C ASP A 113 -3.32 5.36 14.01
N LYS A 114 -4.47 5.67 13.41
CA LYS A 114 -4.74 5.41 12.00
C LYS A 114 -4.08 6.49 11.16
N LEU A 115 -2.76 6.39 10.95
CA LEU A 115 -1.95 7.41 10.29
C LEU A 115 -2.54 7.89 8.95
N GLU A 116 -3.16 7.00 8.17
CA GLU A 116 -3.79 7.36 6.90
C GLU A 116 -4.88 8.44 7.04
N GLN A 117 -5.56 8.52 8.19
CA GLN A 117 -6.69 9.44 8.42
C GLN A 117 -6.23 10.85 8.76
N ARG A 118 -4.99 11.00 9.25
CA ARG A 118 -4.37 12.28 9.61
C ARG A 118 -3.10 12.56 8.82
N PHE A 119 -2.89 11.86 7.70
CA PHE A 119 -1.69 11.98 6.89
C PHE A 119 -1.37 13.43 6.51
N GLY A 120 -2.36 14.20 6.05
CA GLY A 120 -2.18 15.62 5.71
C GLY A 120 -1.66 16.45 6.87
N GLU A 121 -2.27 16.32 8.06
CA GLU A 121 -1.84 17.00 9.29
C GLU A 121 -0.40 16.62 9.68
N VAL A 122 -0.07 15.34 9.58
CA VAL A 122 1.28 14.83 9.89
C VAL A 122 2.31 15.41 8.94
N ILE A 123 2.02 15.47 7.63
CA ILE A 123 2.95 16.04 6.67
C ILE A 123 3.12 17.55 6.85
N GLU A 124 2.05 18.28 7.15
CA GLU A 124 2.11 19.71 7.48
C GLU A 124 2.98 20.00 8.73
N ASN A 125 3.03 19.06 9.68
CA ASN A 125 3.74 19.21 10.94
C ASN A 125 4.89 18.19 11.11
N ILE A 126 5.49 17.73 10.01
CA ILE A 126 6.38 16.54 10.02
C ILE A 126 7.61 16.68 10.94
N GLU A 127 8.09 17.90 11.19
CA GLU A 127 9.25 18.13 12.06
C GLU A 127 8.93 17.90 13.55
N THR A 128 7.66 18.04 13.94
CA THR A 128 7.19 17.96 15.33
C THR A 128 6.21 16.80 15.57
N ALA A 129 5.77 16.11 14.52
CA ALA A 129 4.85 14.99 14.61
C ALA A 129 5.43 13.85 15.46
N ASP A 130 4.69 13.41 16.48
CA ASP A 130 5.02 12.20 17.21
C ASP A 130 4.49 10.99 16.44
N LEU A 131 5.43 10.19 15.92
CA LEU A 131 5.18 8.95 15.22
C LEU A 131 5.89 7.78 15.90
N SER A 132 6.30 7.92 17.17
CA SER A 132 7.06 6.90 17.90
C SER A 132 6.23 5.64 18.21
N GLY A 133 4.93 5.80 18.40
CA GLY A 133 4.00 4.73 18.77
C GLY A 133 4.19 4.24 20.21
N ASN A 134 3.63 3.07 20.53
CA ASN A 134 3.67 2.50 21.89
C ASN A 134 4.52 1.22 21.98
N GLU A 135 4.43 0.51 23.10
CA GLU A 135 5.15 -0.76 23.29
C GLU A 135 4.72 -1.85 22.30
N THR A 136 3.43 -1.96 22.01
CA THR A 136 2.91 -2.88 20.99
C THR A 136 3.50 -2.54 19.62
N SER A 137 3.53 -1.26 19.24
CA SER A 137 4.13 -0.81 17.97
C SER A 137 5.60 -1.25 17.86
N ARG A 138 6.38 -1.06 18.94
CA ARG A 138 7.79 -1.52 18.96
C ARG A 138 7.91 -3.03 18.83
N ARG A 139 7.14 -3.81 19.60
CA ARG A 139 7.16 -5.27 19.55
C ARG A 139 6.80 -5.79 18.15
N LEU A 140 5.81 -5.19 17.48
CA LEU A 140 5.42 -5.57 16.13
C LEU A 140 6.52 -5.22 15.10
N GLN A 141 7.17 -4.07 15.23
CA GLN A 141 8.33 -3.74 14.39
C GLN A 141 9.49 -4.71 14.58
N ASP A 142 9.80 -5.08 15.83
CA ASP A 142 10.85 -6.05 16.14
C ASP A 142 10.54 -7.43 15.57
N TYR A 143 9.27 -7.86 15.66
CA TYR A 143 8.79 -9.08 15.03
C TYR A 143 8.98 -9.04 13.52
N LEU A 144 8.49 -7.99 12.83
CA LEU A 144 8.63 -7.84 11.38
C LEU A 144 10.10 -7.92 10.95
N LYS A 145 10.99 -7.20 11.64
CA LYS A 145 12.44 -7.23 11.36
C LYS A 145 13.03 -8.62 11.56
N LYS A 146 12.69 -9.29 12.65
CA LYS A 146 13.17 -10.64 12.96
C LYS A 146 12.75 -11.65 11.91
N GLU A 147 11.52 -11.54 11.40
CA GLU A 147 10.97 -12.46 10.38
C GLU A 147 11.38 -12.10 8.94
N GLY A 148 12.20 -11.05 8.77
CA GLY A 148 12.80 -10.66 7.49
C GLY A 148 11.94 -9.71 6.66
N PHE A 149 10.92 -9.07 7.24
CA PHE A 149 10.15 -8.04 6.55
C PHE A 149 10.97 -6.75 6.40
N THR A 150 10.88 -6.16 5.21
CA THR A 150 11.61 -4.93 4.86
C THR A 150 10.76 -4.00 4.00
N GLN A 151 11.34 -2.86 3.61
CA GLN A 151 10.79 -1.96 2.59
C GLN A 151 11.69 -2.04 1.35
N PRO A 152 11.15 -2.26 0.13
CA PRO A 152 11.95 -2.43 -1.08
C PRO A 152 12.10 -1.15 -1.92
N PHE A 153 11.66 -0.01 -1.39
CA PHE A 153 11.58 1.23 -2.16
C PHE A 153 12.91 1.99 -2.13
N GLU A 154 13.43 2.33 -3.31
CA GLU A 154 14.67 3.08 -3.46
C GLU A 154 14.40 4.55 -3.83
N ASN A 155 15.41 5.41 -3.59
CA ASN A 155 15.36 6.83 -3.93
C ASN A 155 14.15 7.59 -3.35
N ILE A 156 13.70 7.22 -2.15
CA ILE A 156 12.61 7.94 -1.46
C ILE A 156 13.18 9.13 -0.71
N THR A 157 12.73 10.34 -1.07
CA THR A 157 13.18 11.60 -0.45
C THR A 157 12.10 12.30 0.37
N HIS A 158 10.88 11.75 0.37
CA HIS A 158 9.72 12.31 1.05
C HIS A 158 9.99 12.51 2.56
N PRO A 159 9.57 13.63 3.18
CA PRO A 159 9.87 13.94 4.57
C PRO A 159 9.46 12.85 5.58
N LEU A 160 8.32 12.19 5.36
CA LEU A 160 7.87 11.08 6.20
C LEU A 160 8.93 9.98 6.33
N TYR A 161 9.54 9.58 5.21
CA TYR A 161 10.52 8.50 5.17
C TYR A 161 11.87 8.88 5.79
N ARG A 162 12.12 10.18 5.95
CA ARG A 162 13.30 10.72 6.63
C ARG A 162 13.05 10.98 8.11
N HIS A 163 11.79 10.90 8.56
CA HIS A 163 11.43 11.12 9.95
C HIS A 163 12.08 10.08 10.86
N LYS A 164 12.61 10.50 12.02
CA LYS A 164 13.38 9.64 12.93
C LYS A 164 12.62 8.40 13.42
N ASP A 165 11.29 8.50 13.54
CA ASP A 165 10.44 7.42 14.06
C ASP A 165 9.92 6.50 12.94
N VAL A 166 10.13 6.87 11.68
CA VAL A 166 9.79 6.09 10.48
C VAL A 166 11.02 5.48 9.84
N SER A 167 12.16 6.18 9.92
CA SER A 167 13.45 5.72 9.42
C SER A 167 13.83 4.40 10.10
N GLY A 168 13.91 3.33 9.30
CA GLY A 168 14.19 1.99 9.79
C GLY A 168 12.96 1.19 10.24
N ALA A 169 11.75 1.64 9.92
CA ALA A 169 10.54 0.81 10.00
C ALA A 169 10.61 -0.36 9.01
N ALA A 170 10.07 -1.52 9.40
CA ALA A 170 10.03 -2.70 8.55
C ALA A 170 8.76 -2.78 7.70
N ASP A 171 7.67 -2.17 8.14
CA ASP A 171 6.44 -2.05 7.36
C ASP A 171 6.55 -0.94 6.30
N CYS A 172 5.82 -1.14 5.21
CA CYS A 172 5.73 -0.24 4.08
C CYS A 172 4.66 0.83 4.32
N LEU A 173 5.08 2.10 4.33
CA LEU A 173 4.18 3.24 4.30
C LEU A 173 3.90 3.69 2.86
N PHE A 174 3.35 4.88 2.69
CA PHE A 174 3.16 5.55 1.41
C PHE A 174 3.64 7.01 1.48
N THR A 175 3.83 7.63 0.33
CA THR A 175 4.14 9.07 0.23
C THR A 175 2.99 9.85 -0.41
N TYR A 176 2.11 9.17 -1.13
CA TYR A 176 0.87 9.74 -1.65
C TYR A 176 -0.29 8.73 -1.61
N SER A 177 -1.43 9.15 -1.08
CA SER A 177 -2.68 8.39 -1.18
C SER A 177 -3.53 8.93 -2.33
N SER A 178 -4.06 8.04 -3.17
CA SER A 178 -5.01 8.37 -4.22
C SER A 178 -6.35 8.85 -3.66
N CYS A 179 -6.67 8.50 -2.41
CA CYS A 179 -7.99 8.67 -1.79
C CYS A 179 -9.16 8.11 -2.62
N ASP A 180 -8.89 7.17 -3.53
CA ASP A 180 -9.89 6.50 -4.37
C ASP A 180 -11.04 5.87 -3.57
N TRP A 181 -10.73 5.33 -2.39
CA TRP A 181 -11.68 4.77 -1.44
C TRP A 181 -12.76 5.76 -1.00
N MET A 182 -12.58 7.07 -1.14
CA MET A 182 -13.63 8.06 -0.82
C MET A 182 -14.81 8.00 -1.82
N LEU A 183 -14.59 7.47 -3.02
CA LEU A 183 -15.63 7.30 -4.05
C LEU A 183 -16.39 5.97 -3.94
N THR A 184 -16.05 5.15 -2.95
CA THR A 184 -16.81 3.94 -2.61
C THR A 184 -18.22 4.29 -2.13
N ALA A 185 -19.19 3.40 -2.36
CA ALA A 185 -20.59 3.63 -1.99
C ALA A 185 -20.75 3.87 -0.49
N ARG A 186 -19.91 3.23 0.34
CA ARG A 186 -19.90 3.43 1.80
C ARG A 186 -19.39 4.81 2.24
N HIS A 187 -18.61 5.50 1.41
CA HIS A 187 -17.94 6.76 1.73
C HIS A 187 -18.43 7.96 0.93
N GLN A 188 -19.21 7.74 -0.13
CA GLN A 188 -19.71 8.78 -1.00
C GLN A 188 -20.42 9.89 -0.21
N GLY A 189 -19.92 11.12 -0.37
CA GLY A 189 -20.45 12.32 0.29
C GLY A 189 -20.03 12.54 1.74
N LYS A 190 -19.24 11.63 2.34
CA LYS A 190 -18.75 11.76 3.74
C LYS A 190 -17.41 12.50 3.86
N TRP A 191 -16.65 12.58 2.77
CA TRP A 191 -15.30 13.11 2.75
C TRP A 191 -15.11 14.22 1.71
N ALA A 192 -13.92 14.80 1.69
CA ALA A 192 -13.59 15.99 0.89
C ALA A 192 -13.73 15.75 -0.62
N TYR A 193 -13.23 14.62 -1.12
CA TYR A 193 -13.24 14.29 -2.55
C TYR A 193 -14.45 13.44 -2.91
N ARG A 194 -15.20 13.85 -3.94
CA ARG A 194 -16.51 13.28 -4.29
C ARG A 194 -16.60 12.81 -5.73
N THR A 195 -15.63 13.17 -6.56
CA THR A 195 -15.56 12.86 -7.98
C THR A 195 -14.14 12.46 -8.39
N LEU A 196 -14.00 11.83 -9.55
CA LEU A 196 -12.68 11.57 -10.16
C LEU A 196 -11.90 12.87 -10.39
N ASP A 197 -12.57 13.96 -10.74
CA ASP A 197 -11.92 15.25 -10.98
C ASP A 197 -11.41 15.86 -9.67
N ASP A 198 -12.11 15.67 -8.54
CA ASP A 198 -11.60 16.08 -7.23
C ASP A 198 -10.29 15.34 -6.89
N LEU A 199 -10.20 14.05 -7.19
CA LEU A 199 -8.99 13.25 -6.95
C LEU A 199 -7.84 13.64 -7.88
N LYS A 200 -8.13 14.00 -9.14
CA LYS A 200 -7.13 14.56 -10.05
C LYS A 200 -6.66 15.94 -9.58
N GLN A 201 -7.57 16.80 -9.12
CA GLN A 201 -7.21 18.11 -8.60
C GLN A 201 -6.36 17.99 -7.33
N LYS A 202 -6.69 17.07 -6.42
CA LYS A 202 -5.85 16.73 -5.26
C LYS A 202 -4.41 16.41 -5.68
N MET A 203 -4.23 15.66 -6.76
CA MET A 203 -2.90 15.31 -7.28
C MET A 203 -2.11 16.54 -7.73
N GLU A 204 -2.79 17.53 -8.34
CA GLU A 204 -2.17 18.78 -8.76
C GLU A 204 -1.83 19.70 -7.58
N ASP A 205 -2.69 19.69 -6.55
CA ASP A 205 -2.55 20.54 -5.37
C ASP A 205 -1.58 19.97 -4.33
N ASP A 206 -1.18 18.71 -4.46
CA ASP A 206 -0.28 18.06 -3.51
C ASP A 206 1.12 18.70 -3.55
N PRO A 207 1.61 19.24 -2.41
CA PRO A 207 2.82 20.03 -2.38
C PRO A 207 4.09 19.23 -2.69
N PHE A 208 4.04 17.90 -2.52
CA PHE A 208 5.19 17.01 -2.72
C PHE A 208 5.03 16.18 -3.99
N PHE A 209 3.83 15.72 -4.32
CA PHE A 209 3.64 14.67 -5.32
C PHE A 209 4.19 15.03 -6.70
N LEU A 210 4.00 16.28 -7.15
CA LEU A 210 4.47 16.73 -8.46
C LEU A 210 5.87 17.38 -8.42
N THR A 211 6.42 17.66 -7.24
CA THR A 211 7.63 18.47 -7.04
C THR A 211 8.80 17.68 -6.45
N GLU A 212 8.53 16.57 -5.77
CA GLU A 212 9.52 15.73 -5.12
C GLU A 212 10.51 15.17 -6.14
N LYS A 213 11.79 15.12 -5.75
CA LYS A 213 12.87 14.65 -6.63
C LYS A 213 13.09 13.15 -6.55
N GLY A 214 12.73 12.55 -5.43
CA GLY A 214 12.74 11.11 -5.22
C GLY A 214 11.50 10.43 -5.78
N ALA A 215 11.52 9.11 -5.73
CA ALA A 215 10.36 8.30 -6.10
C ALA A 215 9.23 8.45 -5.07
N GLN A 216 8.00 8.37 -5.57
CA GLN A 216 6.79 8.31 -4.76
C GLN A 216 6.41 6.84 -4.50
N ILE A 217 5.74 6.56 -3.38
CA ILE A 217 5.06 5.29 -3.11
C ILE A 217 3.58 5.62 -3.08
N VAL A 218 2.87 5.23 -4.15
CA VAL A 218 1.47 5.61 -4.32
C VAL A 218 0.54 4.50 -3.83
N LEU A 219 -0.43 4.87 -3.01
CA LEU A 219 -1.42 3.99 -2.42
C LEU A 219 -2.76 4.10 -3.16
N PHE A 220 -3.24 2.98 -3.66
CA PHE A 220 -4.55 2.76 -4.29
C PHE A 220 -5.23 1.53 -3.69
N HIS A 221 -6.48 1.25 -4.04
CA HIS A 221 -7.23 0.09 -3.54
C HIS A 221 -7.88 -0.72 -4.68
N ASP A 222 -7.87 -2.05 -4.57
CA ASP A 222 -8.47 -2.97 -5.56
C ASP A 222 -9.99 -3.15 -5.35
N GLN A 223 -10.76 -2.10 -5.07
CA GLN A 223 -12.20 -2.27 -4.81
C GLN A 223 -13.03 -2.24 -6.12
N PRO A 224 -13.90 -3.23 -6.40
CA PRO A 224 -14.59 -3.34 -7.69
C PRO A 224 -15.39 -2.11 -8.12
N GLU A 225 -15.99 -1.40 -7.17
CA GLU A 225 -16.80 -0.20 -7.42
C GLU A 225 -15.98 1.03 -7.87
N ILE A 226 -14.68 1.05 -7.56
CA ILE A 226 -13.75 2.12 -7.94
C ILE A 226 -12.69 1.66 -8.94
N ALA A 227 -12.79 0.46 -9.48
CA ALA A 227 -11.93 -0.09 -10.53
C ALA A 227 -11.62 0.92 -11.66
N HIS A 228 -12.67 1.53 -12.21
CA HIS A 228 -12.56 2.52 -13.28
C HIS A 228 -11.87 3.82 -12.83
N VAL A 229 -12.00 4.20 -11.55
CA VAL A 229 -11.33 5.36 -10.95
C VAL A 229 -9.84 5.09 -10.83
N VAL A 230 -9.46 3.92 -10.32
CA VAL A 230 -8.05 3.49 -10.17
C VAL A 230 -7.34 3.51 -11.52
N ILE A 231 -7.92 2.87 -12.54
CA ILE A 231 -7.39 2.88 -13.90
C ILE A 231 -7.24 4.31 -14.42
N ALA A 232 -8.27 5.15 -14.28
CA ALA A 232 -8.24 6.53 -14.77
C ALA A 232 -7.17 7.39 -14.08
N LEU A 233 -6.93 7.19 -12.78
CA LEU A 233 -5.90 7.90 -12.03
C LEU A 233 -4.49 7.43 -12.40
N ILE A 234 -4.28 6.12 -12.60
CA ILE A 234 -2.99 5.59 -13.08
C ILE A 234 -2.68 6.14 -14.48
N SER A 235 -3.66 6.14 -15.39
CA SER A 235 -3.51 6.77 -16.71
C SER A 235 -3.19 8.26 -16.60
N TYR A 236 -3.89 8.99 -15.72
CA TYR A 236 -3.64 10.41 -15.49
C TYR A 236 -2.23 10.68 -14.96
N MET A 237 -1.70 9.85 -14.06
CA MET A 237 -0.31 9.96 -13.61
C MET A 237 0.68 9.83 -14.78
N ARG A 238 0.45 8.89 -15.70
CA ARG A 238 1.31 8.75 -16.90
C ARG A 238 1.24 9.97 -17.79
N ASP A 239 0.05 10.55 -17.99
CA ASP A 239 -0.13 11.80 -18.74
C ASP A 239 0.61 12.97 -18.08
N LYS A 240 0.82 12.93 -16.76
CA LYS A 240 1.64 13.87 -15.99
C LYS A 240 3.14 13.56 -15.98
N GLY A 241 3.56 12.55 -16.74
CA GLY A 241 4.96 12.17 -16.93
C GLY A 241 5.53 11.32 -15.80
N PHE A 242 4.69 10.59 -15.07
CA PHE A 242 5.17 9.55 -14.14
C PHE A 242 5.63 8.30 -14.89
N GLU A 243 6.82 7.85 -14.53
CA GLU A 243 7.36 6.53 -14.83
C GLU A 243 7.18 5.63 -13.61
N PHE A 244 6.56 4.46 -13.80
CA PHE A 244 6.39 3.51 -12.71
C PHE A 244 7.63 2.62 -12.59
N LEU A 245 8.23 2.60 -11.41
CA LEU A 245 9.41 1.81 -11.10
C LEU A 245 9.02 0.38 -10.73
N SER A 246 9.84 -0.58 -11.17
CA SER A 246 9.78 -1.97 -10.72
C SER A 246 10.70 -2.18 -9.52
N LEU A 247 10.36 -3.15 -8.67
CA LEU A 247 11.29 -3.68 -7.67
C LEU A 247 12.37 -4.49 -8.39
N THR A 248 13.62 -4.27 -8.02
CA THR A 248 14.79 -5.00 -8.52
C THR A 248 15.05 -6.25 -7.71
#